data_AF-A0A7R9YQN0-F1
#
_entry.id   AF-A0A7R9YQN0-F1
#
_cell.length_a   1.000
_cell.length_b   1.000
_cell.length_c   1.000
_cell.angle_alpha   90.00
_cell.angle_beta   90.00
_cell.angle_gamma   90.00
#
_symmetry.space_group_name_H-M   'P 1'
#
loop_
_entity.id
_entity.type
_entity.pdbx_description
1 polymer ?
#
loop_
_entity_poly.entity_id
_entity_poly.type
_entity_poly.pdbx_seq_one_letter_code
_entity_poly.pdbx_strand_id
1 'polypeptide(L)'
;GTALIDKWYSIRKKQQARGFHDQDGLYKFLTEEDREQVDFVGRFTVVVNGTVKLAQLPATQFQNGYSHCVNKVHTAHSLQPYEAHFVWVWGNNNGKMHRMREAMYFADPAEYYVQGGQGAHINVPTQTGDGATGAGPSFQLTDTPESEATGRAGFVSVDLPHIETPEGFNEWRDVKEDTEKMVSHHLTHVAAQLSEVYHAFVLAHLLNRTLVLPRVKCWCIQNWFENPLCRLPGELHTQFPLDCPADFLFDMNKLYSVEVQGHRVPIREYSFLDNPRRPVDVPLTVQAVPGALGATYHEGQDRVEVPPGMDDEALLAMLADELPHYRRVHFASPPTQLLGGIRSLKKALAFREVLSKLPVEWCCRPDVVVKAHPELPLRHRLVMEPRMGS
;
A
#
# COMPACT_ATOMS: atom_id res chain seq x y z
N GLY A 1 -24.64 -36.30 -5.24
CA GLY A 1 -24.39 -34.95 -5.79
C GLY A 1 -23.79 -35.09 -7.16
N THR A 2 -24.44 -34.50 -8.15
CA THR A 2 -23.98 -34.45 -9.54
C THR A 2 -23.24 -33.14 -9.83
N ALA A 3 -23.34 -32.14 -8.95
CA ALA A 3 -22.59 -30.89 -9.03
C ALA A 3 -21.41 -30.87 -8.05
N LEU A 4 -20.36 -30.09 -8.37
CA LEU A 4 -19.23 -29.89 -7.47
C LEU A 4 -19.66 -29.31 -6.12
N ILE A 5 -20.63 -28.40 -6.11
CA ILE A 5 -21.16 -27.78 -4.88
C ILE A 5 -21.78 -28.81 -3.93
N ASP A 6 -22.38 -29.87 -4.46
CA ASP A 6 -22.97 -30.95 -3.64
C ASP A 6 -21.88 -31.75 -2.90
N LYS A 7 -20.70 -31.86 -3.50
CA LYS A 7 -19.54 -32.53 -2.90
C LYS A 7 -18.66 -31.57 -2.10
N TRP A 8 -18.78 -30.27 -2.34
CA TRP A 8 -17.89 -29.24 -1.80
C TRP A 8 -17.75 -29.34 -0.29
N TYR A 9 -18.86 -29.46 0.45
CA TYR A 9 -18.80 -29.57 1.91
C TYR A 9 -18.02 -30.80 2.38
N SER A 10 -18.16 -31.94 1.69
CA SER A 10 -17.42 -33.15 2.04
C SER A 10 -15.94 -33.03 1.70
N ILE A 11 -15.61 -32.46 0.54
CA ILE A 11 -14.25 -32.18 0.09
C ILE A 11 -13.59 -31.21 1.07
N ARG A 12 -14.19 -30.04 1.31
CA ARG A 12 -13.73 -29.04 2.25
C ARG A 12 -13.49 -29.64 3.63
N LYS A 13 -14.47 -30.36 4.21
CA LYS A 13 -14.33 -30.95 5.55
C LYS A 13 -13.16 -31.92 5.62
N LYS A 14 -12.99 -32.77 4.59
CA LYS A 14 -11.88 -33.73 4.49
C LYS A 14 -10.52 -33.02 4.38
N GLN A 15 -10.41 -32.01 3.54
CA GLN A 15 -9.15 -31.29 3.32
C GLN A 15 -8.78 -30.39 4.49
N GLN A 16 -9.77 -29.76 5.14
CA GLN A 16 -9.55 -29.00 6.38
C GLN A 16 -9.04 -29.89 7.51
N ALA A 17 -9.52 -31.14 7.61
CA ALA A 17 -8.98 -32.11 8.56
C ALA A 17 -7.51 -32.48 8.30
N ARG A 18 -7.00 -32.20 7.09
CA ARG A 18 -5.59 -32.35 6.70
C ARG A 18 -4.78 -31.06 6.82
N GLY A 19 -5.39 -29.98 7.31
CA GLY A 19 -4.73 -28.68 7.50
C GLY A 19 -4.75 -27.75 6.29
N PHE A 20 -5.46 -28.10 5.20
CA PHE A 20 -5.61 -27.19 4.06
C PHE A 20 -6.76 -26.22 4.25
N HIS A 21 -6.57 -24.96 3.84
CA HIS A 21 -7.71 -24.05 3.69
C HIS A 21 -8.56 -24.45 2.48
N ASP A 22 -9.68 -23.78 2.29
CA ASP A 22 -10.67 -24.11 1.26
C ASP A 22 -10.10 -24.19 -0.17
N GLN A 23 -9.42 -23.14 -0.66
CA GLN A 23 -8.87 -23.12 -2.02
C GLN A 23 -7.74 -24.15 -2.21
N ASP A 24 -6.79 -24.21 -1.27
CA ASP A 24 -5.72 -25.22 -1.28
C ASP A 24 -6.29 -26.64 -1.26
N GLY A 25 -7.31 -26.86 -0.44
CA GLY A 25 -8.00 -28.14 -0.34
C GLY A 25 -8.69 -28.53 -1.65
N LEU A 26 -9.38 -27.58 -2.30
CA LEU A 26 -9.97 -27.83 -3.62
C LEU A 26 -8.88 -28.16 -4.65
N TYR A 27 -7.81 -27.37 -4.69
CA TYR A 27 -6.70 -27.59 -5.61
C TYR A 27 -6.06 -28.97 -5.40
N LYS A 28 -5.79 -29.35 -4.14
CA LYS A 28 -5.26 -30.68 -3.78
C LYS A 28 -6.19 -31.81 -4.16
N PHE A 29 -7.49 -31.64 -3.92
CA PHE A 29 -8.48 -32.62 -4.36
C PHE A 29 -8.45 -32.82 -5.88
N LEU A 30 -8.46 -31.73 -6.65
CA LEU A 30 -8.50 -31.77 -8.12
C LEU A 30 -7.17 -32.19 -8.76
N THR A 31 -6.06 -32.14 -8.05
CA THR A 31 -4.74 -32.51 -8.60
C THR A 31 -4.26 -33.89 -8.16
N GLU A 32 -4.64 -34.33 -6.96
CA GLU A 32 -4.13 -35.57 -6.36
C GLU A 32 -5.20 -36.66 -6.19
N GLU A 33 -6.45 -36.31 -5.86
CA GLU A 33 -7.50 -37.30 -5.53
C GLU A 33 -8.44 -37.59 -6.71
N ASP A 34 -8.79 -36.56 -7.45
CA ASP A 34 -9.73 -36.60 -8.57
C ASP A 34 -9.13 -35.76 -9.69
N ARG A 35 -8.05 -36.31 -10.26
CA ARG A 35 -7.16 -35.61 -11.17
C ARG A 35 -7.95 -35.05 -12.34
N GLU A 36 -7.96 -33.74 -12.40
CA GLU A 36 -8.69 -32.97 -13.38
C GLU A 36 -8.20 -33.27 -14.81
N GLN A 37 -9.12 -33.26 -15.77
CA GLN A 37 -8.78 -33.36 -17.19
C GLN A 37 -9.05 -32.03 -17.87
N VAL A 38 -7.98 -31.30 -18.21
CA VAL A 38 -8.07 -29.95 -18.77
C VAL A 38 -8.18 -30.02 -20.29
N ASP A 39 -9.25 -29.46 -20.84
CA ASP A 39 -9.39 -29.15 -22.26
C ASP A 39 -9.01 -27.69 -22.50
N PHE A 40 -7.77 -27.46 -22.94
CA PHE A 40 -7.25 -26.12 -23.24
C PHE A 40 -7.92 -25.46 -24.46
N VAL A 41 -8.46 -26.27 -25.38
CA VAL A 41 -9.14 -25.77 -26.59
C VAL A 41 -10.57 -25.36 -26.24
N GLY A 42 -11.28 -26.24 -25.53
CA GLY A 42 -12.64 -25.99 -25.05
C GLY A 42 -12.74 -25.06 -23.85
N ARG A 43 -11.62 -24.76 -23.18
CA ARG A 43 -11.51 -23.95 -21.95
C ARG A 43 -12.38 -24.45 -20.80
N PHE A 44 -12.49 -25.77 -20.67
CA PHE A 44 -13.13 -26.39 -19.53
C PHE A 44 -12.28 -27.53 -18.98
N THR A 45 -12.51 -27.81 -17.71
CA THR A 45 -11.88 -28.90 -16.99
C THR A 45 -12.95 -29.89 -16.57
N VAL A 46 -12.72 -31.18 -16.80
CA VAL A 46 -13.61 -32.24 -16.32
C VAL A 46 -13.12 -32.72 -14.95
N VAL A 47 -14.02 -32.71 -13.97
CA VAL A 47 -13.77 -33.07 -12.57
C VAL A 47 -14.90 -33.97 -12.05
N VAL A 48 -14.77 -34.45 -10.81
CA VAL A 48 -15.72 -35.31 -10.13
C VAL A 48 -15.95 -36.59 -10.92
N ASN A 49 -14.87 -37.36 -11.16
CA ASN A 49 -14.88 -38.61 -11.92
C ASN A 49 -15.56 -38.48 -13.29
N GLY A 50 -15.32 -37.38 -14.01
CA GLY A 50 -15.90 -37.19 -15.34
C GLY A 50 -17.29 -36.54 -15.38
N THR A 51 -17.91 -36.27 -14.23
CA THR A 51 -19.34 -35.90 -14.18
C THR A 51 -19.61 -34.40 -14.20
N VAL A 52 -18.60 -33.57 -13.90
CA VAL A 52 -18.73 -32.11 -13.82
C VAL A 52 -17.75 -31.45 -14.77
N LYS A 53 -18.22 -30.43 -15.50
CA LYS A 53 -17.36 -29.53 -16.28
C LYS A 53 -17.24 -28.19 -15.56
N LEU A 54 -16.00 -27.76 -15.30
CA LEU A 54 -15.67 -26.44 -14.80
C LEU A 54 -15.20 -25.58 -15.98
N ALA A 55 -15.94 -24.52 -16.31
CA ALA A 55 -15.48 -23.57 -17.31
C ALA A 55 -14.47 -22.59 -16.67
N GLN A 56 -13.42 -22.25 -17.42
CA GLN A 56 -12.50 -21.21 -17.00
C GLN A 56 -13.10 -19.83 -17.30
N LEU A 57 -13.22 -18.99 -16.27
CA LEU A 57 -13.66 -17.60 -16.43
C LEU A 57 -12.48 -16.75 -16.92
N PRO A 58 -12.68 -15.88 -17.93
CA PRO A 58 -11.58 -15.08 -18.47
C PRO A 58 -11.14 -14.01 -17.45
N ALA A 59 -9.84 -13.95 -17.16
CA ALA A 59 -9.25 -12.98 -16.23
C ALA A 59 -9.46 -11.51 -16.66
N THR A 60 -9.82 -11.25 -17.92
CA THR A 60 -10.19 -9.91 -18.39
C THR A 60 -11.55 -9.44 -17.84
N GLN A 61 -12.46 -10.37 -17.50
CA GLN A 61 -13.76 -10.06 -16.92
C GLN A 61 -13.88 -10.41 -15.43
N PHE A 62 -13.15 -11.42 -14.95
CA PHE A 62 -13.16 -11.88 -13.57
C PHE A 62 -11.77 -11.72 -12.97
N GLN A 63 -11.55 -10.55 -12.37
CA GLN A 63 -10.22 -10.11 -11.93
C GLN A 63 -9.99 -10.40 -10.46
N ASN A 64 -8.74 -10.65 -10.09
CA ASN A 64 -8.28 -10.58 -8.71
C ASN A 64 -7.66 -9.21 -8.38
N GLY A 65 -7.33 -8.96 -7.10
CA GLY A 65 -6.75 -7.70 -6.64
C GLY A 65 -5.46 -7.29 -7.38
N TYR A 66 -4.59 -8.24 -7.69
CA TYR A 66 -3.39 -7.99 -8.51
C TYR A 66 -3.76 -7.59 -9.95
N SER A 67 -4.55 -8.41 -10.63
CA SER A 67 -4.92 -8.18 -12.04
C SER A 67 -5.76 -6.91 -12.25
N HIS A 68 -6.50 -6.50 -11.22
CA HIS A 68 -7.33 -5.31 -11.26
C HIS A 68 -6.51 -4.06 -10.92
N CYS A 69 -5.76 -4.08 -9.81
CA CYS A 69 -5.15 -2.86 -9.27
C CYS A 69 -3.71 -2.63 -9.73
N VAL A 70 -2.94 -3.70 -9.99
CA VAL A 70 -1.51 -3.61 -10.32
C VAL A 70 -1.30 -3.52 -11.83
N ASN A 71 -1.62 -4.60 -12.56
CA ASN A 71 -1.40 -4.62 -14.01
C ASN A 71 -2.61 -4.14 -14.83
N LYS A 72 -3.74 -3.82 -14.16
CA LYS A 72 -4.93 -3.17 -14.71
C LYS A 72 -5.39 -3.78 -16.04
N VAL A 73 -5.55 -5.11 -16.08
CA VAL A 73 -5.93 -5.87 -17.29
C VAL A 73 -7.18 -5.28 -17.96
N HIS A 74 -8.15 -4.81 -17.17
CA HIS A 74 -9.38 -4.21 -17.71
C HIS A 74 -9.07 -2.97 -18.56
N THR A 75 -8.17 -2.11 -18.09
CA THR A 75 -7.72 -0.92 -18.84
C THR A 75 -6.91 -1.32 -20.07
N ALA A 76 -5.98 -2.26 -19.91
CA ALA A 76 -5.14 -2.73 -21.02
C ALA A 76 -5.98 -3.30 -22.19
N HIS A 77 -7.12 -3.92 -21.89
CA HIS A 77 -8.03 -4.47 -22.89
C HIS A 77 -9.25 -3.60 -23.20
N SER A 78 -9.39 -2.42 -22.56
CA SER A 78 -10.58 -1.55 -22.69
C SER A 78 -11.90 -2.30 -22.43
N LEU A 79 -11.93 -3.11 -21.38
CA LEU A 79 -13.10 -3.90 -20.97
C LEU A 79 -13.57 -3.48 -19.58
N GLN A 80 -14.88 -3.51 -19.36
CA GLN A 80 -15.44 -3.44 -18.01
C GLN A 80 -15.36 -4.84 -17.39
N PRO A 81 -14.68 -5.02 -16.24
CA PRO A 81 -14.71 -6.31 -15.56
C PRO A 81 -16.13 -6.56 -15.04
N TYR A 82 -16.57 -7.81 -15.10
CA TYR A 82 -17.81 -8.27 -14.49
C TYR A 82 -17.68 -8.35 -12.97
N GLU A 83 -16.52 -8.78 -12.49
CA GLU A 83 -16.22 -8.92 -11.07
C GLU A 83 -14.73 -8.63 -10.80
N ALA A 84 -14.44 -8.00 -9.65
CA ALA A 84 -13.11 -7.95 -9.07
C ALA A 84 -13.15 -8.56 -7.65
N HIS A 85 -12.57 -9.75 -7.49
CA HIS A 85 -12.42 -10.41 -6.20
C HIS A 85 -11.08 -10.04 -5.58
N PHE A 86 -11.06 -9.30 -4.45
CA PHE A 86 -9.82 -8.83 -3.80
C PHE A 86 -9.08 -9.95 -3.03
N VAL A 87 -8.69 -10.99 -3.75
CA VAL A 87 -7.65 -11.98 -3.40
C VAL A 87 -6.33 -11.60 -4.08
N TRP A 88 -5.23 -12.25 -3.70
CA TRP A 88 -3.88 -11.89 -4.16
C TRP A 88 -3.50 -10.43 -3.83
N VAL A 89 -3.89 -10.01 -2.63
CA VAL A 89 -3.54 -8.71 -2.03
C VAL A 89 -2.76 -8.98 -0.75
N TRP A 90 -1.67 -8.24 -0.53
CA TRP A 90 -0.83 -8.41 0.66
C TRP A 90 -1.51 -7.78 1.89
N GLY A 91 -1.09 -8.12 3.11
CA GLY A 91 -1.57 -7.46 4.33
C GLY A 91 -2.99 -7.84 4.81
N ASN A 92 -3.48 -9.04 4.45
CA ASN A 92 -4.76 -9.59 4.92
C ASN A 92 -5.95 -8.64 4.69
N ASN A 93 -6.97 -8.66 5.56
CA ASN A 93 -8.18 -7.84 5.40
C ASN A 93 -7.90 -6.34 5.41
N ASN A 94 -6.89 -5.87 6.17
CA ASN A 94 -6.47 -4.47 6.16
C ASN A 94 -5.87 -4.06 4.81
N GLY A 95 -5.07 -4.92 4.18
CA GLY A 95 -4.55 -4.67 2.84
C GLY A 95 -5.63 -4.74 1.76
N LYS A 96 -6.58 -5.68 1.84
CA LYS A 96 -7.75 -5.73 0.95
C LYS A 96 -8.58 -4.45 1.03
N MET A 97 -8.89 -4.00 2.25
CA MET A 97 -9.60 -2.74 2.49
C MET A 97 -8.85 -1.56 1.90
N HIS A 98 -7.55 -1.43 2.22
CA HIS A 98 -6.74 -0.33 1.72
C HIS A 98 -6.66 -0.34 0.20
N ARG A 99 -6.50 -1.51 -0.43
CA ARG A 99 -6.49 -1.64 -1.89
C ARG A 99 -7.81 -1.23 -2.52
N MET A 100 -8.93 -1.59 -1.90
CA MET A 100 -10.25 -1.15 -2.35
C MET A 100 -10.43 0.37 -2.17
N ARG A 101 -9.85 0.97 -1.12
CA ARG A 101 -9.83 2.43 -0.94
C ARG A 101 -8.99 3.12 -2.02
N GLU A 102 -7.78 2.62 -2.27
CA GLU A 102 -6.89 3.12 -3.33
C GLU A 102 -7.58 3.11 -4.70
N ALA A 103 -8.34 2.04 -4.99
CA ALA A 103 -9.13 1.88 -6.21
C ALA A 103 -10.53 2.52 -6.16
N MET A 104 -10.88 3.24 -5.08
CA MET A 104 -12.16 3.93 -4.86
C MET A 104 -13.42 3.05 -4.80
N TYR A 105 -13.26 1.73 -4.65
CA TYR A 105 -14.37 0.78 -4.50
C TYR A 105 -14.87 0.63 -3.06
N PHE A 106 -14.01 0.90 -2.08
CA PHE A 106 -14.44 0.80 -0.69
C PHE A 106 -15.38 1.97 -0.34
N ALA A 107 -16.49 1.64 0.30
CA ALA A 107 -17.51 2.61 0.71
C ALA A 107 -17.39 2.84 2.22
N ASP A 108 -16.57 3.82 2.60
CA ASP A 108 -16.49 4.30 3.97
C ASP A 108 -17.67 5.24 4.32
N PRO A 109 -17.96 5.43 5.62
CA PRO A 109 -18.84 6.51 6.09
C PRO A 109 -18.40 7.88 5.56
N ALA A 110 -19.33 8.83 5.49
CA ALA A 110 -19.05 10.18 4.97
C ALA A 110 -17.93 10.86 5.78
N GLU A 111 -17.90 10.61 7.08
CA GLU A 111 -16.93 11.09 8.06
C GLU A 111 -15.48 10.77 7.66
N TYR A 112 -15.22 9.61 7.06
CA TYR A 112 -13.90 9.21 6.59
C TYR A 112 -13.30 10.22 5.60
N TYR A 113 -14.17 10.76 4.73
CA TYR A 113 -13.81 11.73 3.69
C TYR A 113 -13.78 13.16 4.23
N VAL A 114 -14.37 13.42 5.41
CA VAL A 114 -14.51 14.79 5.92
C VAL A 114 -13.76 15.14 7.21
N GLN A 115 -13.65 14.21 8.14
CA GLN A 115 -13.25 14.49 9.52
C GLN A 115 -11.92 13.79 9.81
N GLY A 116 -10.81 14.28 9.24
CA GLY A 116 -9.47 13.66 9.34
C GLY A 116 -9.13 13.12 10.74
N GLY A 117 -9.39 11.82 10.95
CA GLY A 117 -9.16 11.07 12.19
C GLY A 117 -10.20 11.22 13.30
N GLN A 118 -11.22 12.08 13.16
CA GLN A 118 -12.16 12.47 14.22
C GLN A 118 -13.57 11.87 14.10
N GLY A 119 -13.83 11.10 13.04
CA GLY A 119 -15.17 10.58 12.75
C GLY A 119 -15.22 9.08 12.53
N ALA A 120 -16.43 8.60 12.25
CA ALA A 120 -16.68 7.19 12.02
C ALA A 120 -15.85 6.65 10.85
N HIS A 121 -15.31 5.44 11.04
CA HIS A 121 -14.49 4.78 10.05
C HIS A 121 -14.65 3.27 10.16
N ILE A 122 -14.34 2.58 9.06
CA ILE A 122 -14.28 1.13 9.08
C ILE A 122 -12.86 0.71 9.45
N ASN A 123 -12.76 -0.14 10.47
CA ASN A 123 -11.52 -0.79 10.87
C ASN A 123 -11.62 -2.32 10.69
N VAL A 124 -10.46 -2.96 10.69
CA VAL A 124 -10.34 -4.42 10.76
C VAL A 124 -9.56 -4.74 12.03
N PRO A 125 -10.20 -5.37 13.03
CA PRO A 125 -9.51 -5.78 14.25
C PRO A 125 -8.32 -6.68 13.94
N THR A 126 -7.18 -6.40 14.55
CA THR A 126 -5.99 -7.24 14.48
C THR A 126 -6.27 -8.56 15.19
N GLN A 127 -6.24 -9.70 14.46
CA GLN A 127 -6.23 -11.00 15.12
C GLN A 127 -4.86 -11.26 15.73
N THR A 128 -4.81 -11.54 17.03
CA THR A 128 -3.64 -12.11 17.68
C THR A 128 -3.61 -13.61 17.44
N GLY A 129 -3.01 -14.04 16.33
CA GLY A 129 -2.69 -15.46 16.06
C GLY A 129 -3.01 -15.93 14.65
N ASP A 130 -2.17 -16.82 14.12
CA ASP A 130 -2.34 -17.57 12.84
C ASP A 130 -3.43 -18.66 12.96
N GLY A 131 -4.56 -18.30 13.56
CA GLY A 131 -5.62 -19.22 13.94
C GLY A 131 -6.69 -19.33 12.86
N ALA A 132 -6.63 -20.38 12.07
CA ALA A 132 -7.68 -20.88 11.18
C ALA A 132 -8.98 -21.32 11.93
N THR A 133 -9.49 -20.48 12.82
CA THR A 133 -10.88 -20.56 13.27
C THR A 133 -11.71 -19.77 12.27
N GLY A 134 -12.73 -20.40 11.69
CA GLY A 134 -13.49 -19.89 10.54
C GLY A 134 -14.30 -18.60 10.75
N ALA A 135 -14.00 -17.80 11.77
CA ALA A 135 -14.45 -16.43 11.93
C ALA A 135 -13.23 -15.51 11.74
N GLY A 136 -12.90 -15.19 10.48
CA GLY A 136 -11.91 -14.15 10.18
C GLY A 136 -12.35 -12.79 10.76
N PRO A 137 -11.43 -11.83 10.95
CA PRO A 137 -11.81 -10.52 11.44
C PRO A 137 -12.79 -9.88 10.46
N SER A 138 -13.98 -9.51 10.94
CA SER A 138 -14.97 -8.79 10.16
C SER A 138 -14.60 -7.31 10.09
N PHE A 139 -15.04 -6.65 9.03
CA PHE A 139 -15.04 -5.18 8.97
C PHE A 139 -15.98 -4.66 10.06
N GLN A 140 -15.49 -3.77 10.90
CA GLN A 140 -16.29 -3.15 11.96
C GLN A 140 -16.38 -1.66 11.69
N LEU A 141 -17.63 -1.15 11.64
CA LEU A 141 -17.88 0.27 11.72
C LEU A 141 -17.62 0.69 13.17
N THR A 142 -16.75 1.67 13.36
CA THR A 142 -16.55 2.30 14.65
C THR A 142 -16.84 3.79 14.55
N ASP A 143 -17.55 4.31 15.55
CA ASP A 143 -17.84 5.74 15.68
C ASP A 143 -16.80 6.45 16.56
N THR A 144 -15.81 5.71 17.09
CA THR A 144 -14.71 6.30 17.84
C THR A 144 -13.73 7.00 16.89
N PRO A 145 -13.22 8.19 17.25
CA PRO A 145 -12.11 8.81 16.54
C PRO A 145 -10.93 7.84 16.33
N GLU A 146 -10.32 7.86 15.14
CA GLU A 146 -9.05 7.17 14.85
C GLU A 146 -7.89 7.76 15.67
N SER A 147 -8.03 9.03 16.10
CA SER A 147 -7.08 9.72 16.95
C SER A 147 -7.74 10.20 18.25
N GLU A 148 -7.13 9.90 19.40
CA GLU A 148 -7.55 10.39 20.72
C GLU A 148 -7.24 11.89 20.96
N ALA A 149 -6.68 12.58 19.96
CA ALA A 149 -6.09 13.88 20.16
C ALA A 149 -7.12 15.02 20.20
N THR A 150 -6.96 15.87 21.21
CA THR A 150 -7.75 17.06 21.55
C THR A 150 -7.55 18.26 20.61
N GLY A 151 -7.13 18.09 19.34
CA GLY A 151 -6.74 19.21 18.47
C GLY A 151 -6.88 18.98 16.94
N ARG A 152 -7.46 19.98 16.26
CA ARG A 152 -7.57 20.23 14.79
C ARG A 152 -7.85 19.03 13.87
N ALA A 153 -9.13 18.86 13.51
CA ALA A 153 -9.55 18.04 12.37
C ALA A 153 -8.85 18.48 11.06
N GLY A 154 -8.30 17.52 10.31
CA GLY A 154 -7.78 17.80 8.97
C GLY A 154 -6.67 16.88 8.49
N PHE A 155 -6.06 17.28 7.39
CA PHE A 155 -5.16 16.44 6.60
C PHE A 155 -3.79 17.07 6.40
N VAL A 156 -2.77 16.22 6.31
CA VAL A 156 -1.45 16.56 5.78
C VAL A 156 -1.23 15.76 4.51
N SER A 157 -0.72 16.43 3.49
CA SER A 157 -0.29 15.80 2.23
C SER A 157 1.10 16.32 1.88
N VAL A 158 1.90 15.50 1.21
CA VAL A 158 3.27 15.84 0.84
C VAL A 158 3.53 15.42 -0.60
N ASP A 159 4.37 16.18 -1.29
CA ASP A 159 4.94 15.77 -2.56
C ASP A 159 6.22 14.94 -2.34
N LEU A 160 6.43 13.97 -3.21
CA LEU A 160 7.67 13.20 -3.29
C LEU A 160 8.48 13.65 -4.50
N PRO A 161 9.83 13.57 -4.43
CA PRO A 161 10.67 13.79 -5.59
C PRO A 161 10.25 12.89 -6.77
N HIS A 162 10.18 13.49 -7.96
CA HIS A 162 10.01 12.72 -9.19
C HIS A 162 11.26 11.86 -9.45
N ILE A 163 11.02 10.63 -9.89
CA ILE A 163 12.07 9.68 -10.25
C ILE A 163 11.78 9.18 -11.66
N GLU A 164 12.73 9.40 -12.56
CA GLU A 164 12.63 8.92 -13.92
C GLU A 164 12.74 7.40 -13.98
N THR A 165 11.90 6.78 -14.80
CA THR A 165 11.97 5.34 -15.04
C THR A 165 13.04 5.06 -16.08
N PRO A 166 14.03 4.19 -15.78
CA PRO A 166 15.08 3.88 -16.74
C PRO A 166 14.53 3.26 -18.03
N GLU A 167 15.22 3.53 -19.14
CA GLU A 167 14.85 3.01 -20.46
C GLU A 167 14.78 1.48 -20.46
N GLY A 168 13.72 0.96 -21.10
CA GLY A 168 13.50 -0.47 -21.28
C GLY A 168 13.01 -1.24 -20.05
N PHE A 169 12.71 -0.59 -18.92
CA PHE A 169 12.05 -1.26 -17.79
C PHE A 169 10.64 -1.77 -18.15
N ASN A 170 10.07 -1.29 -19.25
CA ASN A 170 8.80 -1.72 -19.83
C ASN A 170 8.95 -2.63 -21.05
N GLU A 171 10.14 -3.21 -21.26
CA GLU A 171 10.41 -4.18 -22.31
C GLU A 171 10.53 -5.58 -21.71
N TRP A 172 10.02 -6.59 -22.41
CA TRP A 172 10.11 -8.00 -22.00
C TRP A 172 11.41 -8.61 -22.57
N ARG A 173 12.53 -8.33 -21.90
CA ARG A 173 13.90 -8.66 -22.32
C ARG A 173 14.50 -9.86 -21.56
N ASP A 174 15.84 -9.96 -21.56
CA ASP A 174 16.59 -11.01 -20.85
C ASP A 174 16.37 -10.90 -19.33
N VAL A 175 15.70 -11.92 -18.80
CA VAL A 175 15.34 -12.02 -17.39
C VAL A 175 16.57 -11.99 -16.46
N LYS A 176 17.73 -12.51 -16.86
CA LYS A 176 18.87 -12.65 -15.93
C LYS A 176 19.53 -11.31 -15.61
N GLU A 177 19.93 -10.57 -16.63
CA GLU A 177 20.66 -9.30 -16.43
C GLU A 177 19.74 -8.14 -16.05
N ASP A 178 18.53 -8.10 -16.60
CA ASP A 178 17.66 -6.94 -16.40
C ASP A 178 16.89 -7.01 -15.08
N THR A 179 16.59 -8.20 -14.56
CA THR A 179 15.89 -8.30 -13.27
C THR A 179 16.69 -7.63 -12.16
N GLU A 180 18.00 -7.89 -12.03
CA GLU A 180 18.77 -7.28 -10.94
C GLU A 180 18.90 -5.76 -11.09
N LYS A 181 19.04 -5.25 -12.32
CA LYS A 181 19.03 -3.79 -12.57
C LYS A 181 17.72 -3.16 -12.09
N MET A 182 16.59 -3.80 -12.39
CA MET A 182 15.27 -3.33 -11.95
C MET A 182 15.10 -3.42 -10.43
N VAL A 183 15.53 -4.53 -9.81
CA VAL A 183 15.47 -4.70 -8.35
C VAL A 183 16.35 -3.68 -7.64
N SER A 184 17.59 -3.48 -8.09
CA SER A 184 18.50 -2.48 -7.52
C SER A 184 17.89 -1.07 -7.62
N HIS A 185 17.41 -0.68 -8.79
CA HIS A 185 16.74 0.61 -8.97
C HIS A 185 15.52 0.75 -8.04
N HIS A 186 14.66 -0.26 -7.98
CA HIS A 186 13.50 -0.30 -7.10
C HIS A 186 13.87 -0.11 -5.63
N LEU A 187 14.81 -0.91 -5.10
CA LEU A 187 15.17 -0.88 -3.69
C LEU A 187 15.80 0.46 -3.29
N THR A 188 16.70 1.01 -4.11
CA THR A 188 17.33 2.32 -3.87
C THR A 188 16.29 3.43 -3.82
N HIS A 189 15.36 3.44 -4.78
CA HIS A 189 14.41 4.55 -4.94
C HIS A 189 13.20 4.42 -4.03
N VAL A 190 12.80 3.21 -3.64
CA VAL A 190 11.83 3.00 -2.56
C VAL A 190 12.42 3.43 -1.23
N ALA A 191 13.67 3.09 -0.91
CA ALA A 191 14.31 3.55 0.34
C ALA A 191 14.37 5.08 0.43
N ALA A 192 14.73 5.76 -0.67
CA ALA A 192 14.74 7.22 -0.74
C ALA A 192 13.35 7.82 -0.49
N GLN A 193 12.31 7.31 -1.16
CA GLN A 193 10.93 7.76 -0.96
C GLN A 193 10.41 7.44 0.45
N LEU A 194 10.74 6.27 1.02
CA LEU A 194 10.36 5.92 2.39
C LEU A 194 11.01 6.85 3.43
N SER A 195 12.19 7.39 3.14
CA SER A 195 12.79 8.44 3.97
C SER A 195 11.96 9.73 3.97
N GLU A 196 11.38 10.11 2.84
CA GLU A 196 10.43 11.23 2.78
C GLU A 196 9.12 10.90 3.51
N VAL A 197 8.60 9.68 3.34
CA VAL A 197 7.40 9.20 4.06
C VAL A 197 7.64 9.22 5.57
N TYR A 198 8.85 8.90 6.04
CA TYR A 198 9.21 9.00 7.46
C TYR A 198 8.96 10.42 7.98
N HIS A 199 9.45 11.43 7.27
CA HIS A 199 9.27 12.82 7.64
C HIS A 199 7.81 13.26 7.46
N ALA A 200 7.06 12.69 6.51
CA ALA A 200 5.62 12.93 6.37
C ALA A 200 4.82 12.46 7.59
N PHE A 201 5.17 11.30 8.18
CA PHE A 201 4.59 10.86 9.46
C PHE A 201 4.94 11.80 10.61
N VAL A 202 6.18 12.29 10.65
CA VAL A 202 6.58 13.29 11.64
C VAL A 202 5.77 14.57 11.48
N LEU A 203 5.63 15.11 10.26
CA LEU A 203 4.82 16.30 9.98
C LEU A 203 3.35 16.11 10.38
N ALA A 204 2.75 14.96 10.03
CA ALA A 204 1.38 14.64 10.40
C ALA A 204 1.19 14.58 11.92
N HIS A 205 2.12 13.96 12.65
CA HIS A 205 2.13 13.92 14.11
C HIS A 205 2.30 15.31 14.73
N LEU A 206 3.25 16.11 14.24
CA LEU A 206 3.50 17.48 14.72
C LEU A 206 2.30 18.39 14.58
N LEU A 207 1.62 18.29 13.43
CA LEU A 207 0.44 19.09 13.13
C LEU A 207 -0.85 18.50 13.70
N ASN A 208 -0.76 17.32 14.33
CA ASN A 208 -1.87 16.53 14.83
C ASN A 208 -2.99 16.33 13.79
N ARG A 209 -2.58 15.89 12.59
CA ARG A 209 -3.46 15.73 11.42
C ARG A 209 -3.34 14.32 10.84
N THR A 210 -4.37 13.92 10.10
CA THR A 210 -4.35 12.67 9.33
C THR A 210 -3.39 12.78 8.16
N LEU A 211 -2.48 11.83 8.01
CA LEU A 211 -1.58 11.76 6.86
C LEU A 211 -2.31 11.17 5.66
N VAL A 212 -2.44 11.93 4.57
CA VAL A 212 -2.68 11.33 3.26
C VAL A 212 -1.35 10.76 2.79
N LEU A 213 -1.27 9.43 2.67
CA LEU A 213 -0.05 8.77 2.22
C LEU A 213 0.34 9.32 0.84
N PRO A 214 1.62 9.66 0.62
CA PRO A 214 2.04 10.12 -0.69
C PRO A 214 2.06 8.98 -1.71
N ARG A 215 2.04 9.34 -3.00
CA ARG A 215 2.14 8.40 -4.13
C ARG A 215 3.58 7.91 -4.29
N VAL A 216 3.97 6.88 -3.55
CA VAL A 216 5.27 6.21 -3.73
C VAL A 216 5.28 5.47 -5.07
N LYS A 217 6.39 5.56 -5.80
CA LYS A 217 6.61 4.89 -7.09
C LYS A 217 7.40 3.59 -6.93
N CYS A 218 6.95 2.54 -7.60
CA CYS A 218 7.54 1.20 -7.58
C CYS A 218 7.98 0.76 -8.98
N TRP A 219 9.11 0.05 -9.05
CA TRP A 219 9.62 -0.61 -10.26
C TRP A 219 9.65 -2.12 -10.14
N CYS A 220 9.18 -2.65 -9.01
CA CYS A 220 8.93 -4.07 -8.80
C CYS A 220 7.64 -4.27 -8.03
N ILE A 221 6.96 -5.37 -8.35
CA ILE A 221 5.82 -5.82 -7.57
C ILE A 221 6.29 -6.48 -6.27
N GLN A 222 5.37 -6.58 -5.31
CA GLN A 222 5.51 -7.42 -4.13
C GLN A 222 4.56 -8.62 -4.27
N ASN A 223 5.05 -9.83 -4.00
CA ASN A 223 4.23 -11.04 -3.92
C ASN A 223 4.92 -12.12 -3.07
N TRP A 224 4.40 -13.36 -3.13
CA TRP A 224 4.94 -14.54 -2.43
C TRP A 224 5.90 -15.39 -3.29
N PHE A 225 6.23 -14.94 -4.50
CA PHE A 225 6.94 -15.72 -5.51
C PHE A 225 8.13 -14.93 -6.07
N GLU A 226 8.87 -15.54 -6.98
CA GLU A 226 9.90 -14.81 -7.73
C GLU A 226 9.28 -13.77 -8.68
N ASN A 227 10.00 -12.66 -8.86
CA ASN A 227 9.61 -11.55 -9.72
C ASN A 227 10.59 -11.39 -10.89
N PRO A 228 10.52 -12.24 -11.94
CA PRO A 228 11.31 -12.04 -13.14
C PRO A 228 10.94 -10.70 -13.79
N LEU A 229 11.94 -9.90 -14.15
CA LEU A 229 11.77 -8.53 -14.64
C LEU A 229 10.85 -7.70 -13.73
N CYS A 230 10.91 -7.98 -12.43
CA CYS A 230 10.14 -7.28 -11.41
C CYS A 230 8.61 -7.40 -11.52
N ARG A 231 8.14 -8.44 -12.20
CA ARG A 231 6.72 -8.73 -12.52
C ARG A 231 6.32 -10.13 -12.07
N LEU A 232 5.03 -10.43 -12.07
CA LEU A 232 4.55 -11.78 -11.81
C LEU A 232 4.94 -12.68 -13.00
N PRO A 233 5.40 -13.93 -12.79
CA PRO A 233 5.76 -14.81 -13.88
C PRO A 233 4.63 -14.96 -14.91
N GLY A 234 4.94 -14.69 -16.18
CA GLY A 234 4.01 -14.86 -17.31
C GLY A 234 3.02 -13.71 -17.54
N GLU A 235 3.05 -12.64 -16.74
CA GLU A 235 2.20 -11.47 -16.98
C GLU A 235 2.87 -10.44 -17.92
N LEU A 236 2.06 -9.79 -18.75
CA LEU A 236 2.52 -8.96 -19.87
C LEU A 236 2.00 -7.51 -19.84
N HIS A 237 1.42 -7.06 -18.73
CA HIS A 237 0.69 -5.79 -18.67
C HIS A 237 1.25 -4.80 -17.67
N THR A 238 1.99 -5.21 -16.64
CA THR A 238 2.56 -4.27 -15.67
C THR A 238 3.51 -3.30 -16.36
N GLN A 239 3.20 -2.02 -16.22
CA GLN A 239 4.01 -0.90 -16.67
C GLN A 239 4.59 -0.19 -15.45
N PHE A 240 5.85 0.22 -15.55
CA PHE A 240 6.56 0.98 -14.54
C PHE A 240 6.70 2.46 -14.96
N PRO A 241 6.67 3.38 -13.98
CA PRO A 241 6.54 3.12 -12.54
C PRO A 241 5.08 2.84 -12.16
N LEU A 242 4.89 1.93 -11.20
CA LEU A 242 3.60 1.73 -10.55
C LEU A 242 3.39 2.81 -9.48
N ASP A 243 2.16 3.27 -9.30
CA ASP A 243 1.74 3.77 -7.99
C ASP A 243 1.79 2.58 -7.03
N CYS A 244 2.77 2.55 -6.11
CA CYS A 244 2.94 1.47 -5.16
C CYS A 244 1.66 1.35 -4.33
N PRO A 245 1.01 0.19 -4.33
CA PRO A 245 0.02 -0.11 -3.31
C PRO A 245 0.67 -0.04 -1.93
N ALA A 246 -0.01 0.52 -0.93
CA ALA A 246 0.55 0.63 0.42
C ALA A 246 0.95 -0.73 1.00
N ASP A 247 0.20 -1.80 0.66
CA ASP A 247 0.49 -3.16 1.12
C ASP A 247 1.75 -3.78 0.49
N PHE A 248 2.32 -3.17 -0.55
CA PHE A 248 3.65 -3.54 -1.07
C PHE A 248 4.78 -2.96 -0.23
N LEU A 249 4.50 -1.89 0.53
CA LEU A 249 5.50 -1.15 1.29
C LEU A 249 5.38 -1.42 2.78
N PHE A 250 4.17 -1.56 3.32
CA PHE A 250 3.90 -1.51 4.74
C PHE A 250 3.15 -2.74 5.28
N ASP A 251 3.46 -3.10 6.51
CA ASP A 251 2.63 -3.96 7.35
C ASP A 251 1.35 -3.19 7.67
N MET A 252 0.28 -3.55 6.97
CA MET A 252 -0.98 -2.80 7.01
C MET A 252 -1.60 -2.75 8.41
N ASN A 253 -1.41 -3.79 9.24
CA ASN A 253 -1.91 -3.77 10.61
C ASN A 253 -1.18 -2.71 11.43
N LYS A 254 0.15 -2.66 11.33
CA LYS A 254 0.97 -1.67 12.03
C LYS A 254 0.73 -0.25 11.48
N LEU A 255 0.51 -0.13 10.18
CA LEU A 255 0.25 1.15 9.51
C LEU A 255 -1.03 1.82 10.02
N TYR A 256 -2.12 1.07 10.19
CA TYR A 256 -3.37 1.61 10.74
C TYR A 256 -3.32 1.86 12.26
N SER A 257 -2.29 1.35 12.94
CA SER A 257 -2.10 1.52 14.38
C SER A 257 -0.86 2.33 14.74
N VAL A 258 -0.39 3.20 13.84
CA VAL A 258 0.78 4.06 14.09
C VAL A 258 0.49 4.97 15.27
N GLU A 259 1.29 4.82 16.32
CA GLU A 259 1.21 5.63 17.53
C GLU A 259 2.62 5.95 18.01
N VAL A 260 2.90 7.23 18.24
CA VAL A 260 4.20 7.71 18.73
C VAL A 260 3.96 8.51 20.00
N GLN A 261 4.54 8.05 21.10
CA GLN A 261 4.40 8.68 22.42
C GLN A 261 2.92 8.90 22.83
N GLY A 262 2.07 7.89 22.65
CA GLY A 262 0.65 7.96 23.00
C GLY A 262 -0.22 8.75 22.03
N HIS A 263 0.33 9.25 20.92
CA HIS A 263 -0.41 10.01 19.93
C HIS A 263 -0.49 9.23 18.63
N ARG A 264 -1.73 8.94 18.19
CA ARG A 264 -2.00 8.23 16.94
C ARG A 264 -1.80 9.15 15.74
N VAL A 265 -1.32 8.57 14.64
CA VAL A 265 -1.26 9.24 13.32
C VAL A 265 -2.17 8.48 12.37
N PRO A 266 -3.44 8.91 12.21
CA PRO A 266 -4.33 8.29 11.24
C PRO A 266 -3.83 8.51 9.82
N ILE A 267 -4.18 7.58 8.92
CA ILE A 267 -3.75 7.62 7.52
C ILE A 267 -4.93 7.57 6.55
N ARG A 268 -4.74 8.12 5.36
CA ARG A 268 -5.58 7.92 4.17
C ARG A 268 -4.73 7.39 3.03
N GLU A 269 -5.36 6.65 2.13
CA GLU A 269 -4.74 6.16 0.90
C GLU A 269 -4.25 7.29 0.00
N TYR A 270 -3.29 7.01 -0.88
CA TYR A 270 -2.71 8.04 -1.75
C TYR A 270 -3.71 8.65 -2.74
N SER A 271 -4.79 7.95 -3.06
CA SER A 271 -5.84 8.41 -3.97
C SER A 271 -6.96 9.18 -3.26
N PHE A 272 -6.86 9.36 -1.94
CA PHE A 272 -7.90 10.00 -1.13
C PHE A 272 -8.27 11.40 -1.62
N LEU A 273 -7.27 12.18 -2.05
CA LEU A 273 -7.51 13.54 -2.54
C LEU A 273 -8.21 13.57 -3.90
N ASP A 274 -8.10 12.50 -4.68
CA ASP A 274 -8.77 12.33 -5.98
C ASP A 274 -10.17 11.74 -5.83
N ASN A 275 -10.55 11.33 -4.61
CA ASN A 275 -11.83 10.67 -4.37
C ASN A 275 -13.00 11.68 -4.51
N PRO A 276 -13.98 11.43 -5.40
CA PRO A 276 -15.08 12.36 -5.65
C PRO A 276 -16.06 12.50 -4.47
N ARG A 277 -16.00 11.61 -3.48
CA ARG A 277 -16.83 11.69 -2.26
C ARG A 277 -16.31 12.75 -1.27
N ARG A 278 -15.11 13.28 -1.51
CA ARG A 278 -14.50 14.31 -0.68
C ARG A 278 -14.98 15.71 -1.11
N PRO A 279 -15.23 16.64 -0.16
CA PRO A 279 -15.42 18.04 -0.51
C PRO A 279 -14.12 18.64 -1.03
N VAL A 280 -14.24 19.51 -2.03
CA VAL A 280 -13.10 20.30 -2.52
C VAL A 280 -12.62 21.22 -1.39
N ASP A 281 -11.30 21.24 -1.16
CA ASP A 281 -10.65 22.12 -0.20
C ASP A 281 -9.42 22.80 -0.82
N VAL A 282 -9.14 24.02 -0.39
CA VAL A 282 -7.91 24.73 -0.72
C VAL A 282 -6.92 24.52 0.42
N PRO A 283 -5.73 23.94 0.17
CA PRO A 283 -4.77 23.69 1.22
C PRO A 283 -3.90 24.92 1.49
N LEU A 284 -3.39 25.01 2.72
CA LEU A 284 -2.18 25.80 2.97
C LEU A 284 -1.00 25.11 2.29
N THR A 285 -0.41 25.74 1.29
CA THR A 285 0.76 25.21 0.58
C THR A 285 2.03 25.69 1.24
N VAL A 286 2.85 24.78 1.74
CA VAL A 286 4.13 25.08 2.40
C VAL A 286 5.28 24.65 1.49
N GLN A 287 6.20 25.57 1.23
CA GLN A 287 7.34 25.36 0.34
C GLN A 287 8.64 25.81 1.01
N ALA A 288 9.69 24.98 0.92
CA ALA A 288 11.02 25.34 1.38
C ALA A 288 11.74 26.16 0.30
N VAL A 289 12.24 27.34 0.67
CA VAL A 289 12.95 28.25 -0.25
C VAL A 289 14.37 28.53 0.26
N PRO A 290 15.42 28.14 -0.50
CA PRO A 290 16.80 28.44 -0.14
C PRO A 290 17.03 29.94 0.07
N GLY A 291 17.68 30.29 1.18
CA GLY A 291 17.99 31.68 1.53
C GLY A 291 16.86 32.44 2.25
N ALA A 292 15.68 31.83 2.44
CA ALA A 292 14.66 32.39 3.32
C ALA A 292 15.18 32.45 4.77
N LEU A 293 14.92 33.56 5.46
CA LEU A 293 15.31 33.77 6.87
C LEU A 293 14.15 33.57 7.85
N GLY A 294 12.92 33.46 7.33
CA GLY A 294 11.70 33.28 8.09
C GLY A 294 10.53 32.93 7.17
N ALA A 295 9.34 32.77 7.74
CA ALA A 295 8.13 32.50 6.98
C ALA A 295 7.69 33.74 6.18
N THR A 296 7.43 33.56 4.89
CA THR A 296 6.82 34.58 4.01
C THR A 296 5.45 34.10 3.58
N TYR A 297 4.42 34.85 3.99
CA TYR A 297 3.03 34.56 3.68
C TYR A 297 2.60 35.28 2.41
N HIS A 298 2.08 34.52 1.45
CA HIS A 298 1.50 35.08 0.22
C HIS A 298 -0.02 35.09 0.35
N GLU A 299 -0.54 36.15 0.97
CA GLU A 299 -1.98 36.36 1.11
C GLU A 299 -2.68 36.30 -0.27
N GLY A 300 -3.77 35.53 -0.36
CA GLY A 300 -4.51 35.29 -1.61
C GLY A 300 -3.97 34.16 -2.48
N GLN A 301 -2.84 33.53 -2.12
CA GLN A 301 -2.31 32.32 -2.75
C GLN A 301 -2.35 31.08 -1.84
N ASP A 302 -2.83 31.24 -0.60
CA ASP A 302 -2.85 30.18 0.43
C ASP A 302 -1.48 29.48 0.54
N ARG A 303 -0.39 30.25 0.45
CA ARG A 303 0.98 29.76 0.33
C ARG A 303 1.93 30.39 1.34
N VAL A 304 2.81 29.57 1.90
CA VAL A 304 3.87 29.95 2.85
C VAL A 304 5.21 29.44 2.34
N GLU A 305 6.16 30.35 2.24
CA GLU A 305 7.56 30.02 1.97
C GLU A 305 8.32 29.99 3.30
N VAL A 306 9.07 28.93 3.56
CA VAL A 306 9.83 28.74 4.80
C VAL A 306 11.30 28.41 4.53
N PRO A 307 12.22 28.67 5.48
CA PRO A 307 13.61 28.21 5.36
C PRO A 307 13.70 26.67 5.26
N PRO A 308 14.66 26.12 4.51
CA PRO A 308 14.89 24.68 4.49
C PRO A 308 15.57 24.19 5.78
N GLY A 309 15.45 22.89 6.07
CA GLY A 309 16.23 22.21 7.10
C GLY A 309 15.90 22.64 8.54
N MET A 310 14.67 23.09 8.78
CA MET A 310 14.23 23.50 10.12
C MET A 310 14.07 22.29 11.04
N ASP A 311 14.22 22.49 12.35
CA ASP A 311 13.77 21.50 13.32
C ASP A 311 12.24 21.53 13.49
N ASP A 312 11.71 20.50 14.15
CA ASP A 312 10.27 20.29 14.31
C ASP A 312 9.57 21.38 15.12
N GLU A 313 10.25 21.96 16.11
CA GLU A 313 9.68 23.04 16.94
C GLU A 313 9.65 24.36 16.15
N ALA A 314 10.71 24.68 15.41
CA ALA A 314 10.79 25.88 14.59
C ALA A 314 9.74 25.88 13.47
N LEU A 315 9.58 24.76 12.75
CA LEU A 315 8.57 24.63 11.70
C LEU A 315 7.15 24.77 12.27
N LEU A 316 6.86 24.12 13.41
CA LEU A 316 5.54 24.22 14.05
C LEU A 316 5.25 25.65 14.50
N ALA A 317 6.23 26.32 15.11
CA ALA A 317 6.08 27.71 15.55
C ALA A 317 5.82 28.65 14.37
N MET A 318 6.49 28.45 13.23
CA MET A 318 6.24 29.25 12.03
C MET A 318 4.81 29.12 11.53
N LEU A 319 4.27 27.90 11.49
CA LEU A 319 2.94 27.65 10.91
C LEU A 319 1.77 27.84 11.90
N ALA A 320 2.05 28.09 13.19
CA ALA A 320 1.08 27.99 14.27
C ALA A 320 -0.22 28.81 14.05
N ASP A 321 -0.06 30.02 13.53
CA ASP A 321 -1.12 31.01 13.33
C ASP A 321 -2.02 30.68 12.13
N GLU A 322 -1.47 30.08 11.07
CA GLU A 322 -2.23 29.72 9.86
C GLU A 322 -2.97 28.40 10.01
N LEU A 323 -2.37 27.44 10.71
CA LEU A 323 -2.90 26.08 10.85
C LEU A 323 -4.39 25.98 11.25
N PRO A 324 -5.00 26.81 12.15
CA PRO A 324 -6.43 26.70 12.44
C PRO A 324 -7.34 27.10 11.27
N HIS A 325 -6.85 27.87 10.29
CA HIS A 325 -7.65 28.36 9.16
C HIS A 325 -7.77 27.33 8.03
N TYR A 326 -6.88 26.34 7.98
CA TYR A 326 -6.84 25.35 6.91
C TYR A 326 -7.18 23.96 7.40
N ARG A 327 -8.05 23.30 6.64
CA ARG A 327 -8.36 21.88 6.84
C ARG A 327 -7.28 20.96 6.31
N ARG A 328 -6.52 21.39 5.31
CA ARG A 328 -5.40 20.63 4.76
C ARG A 328 -4.16 21.49 4.67
N VAL A 329 -3.03 20.89 5.04
CA VAL A 329 -1.70 21.45 4.82
C VAL A 329 -1.02 20.58 3.78
N HIS A 330 -0.51 21.20 2.74
CA HIS A 330 0.19 20.54 1.65
C HIS A 330 1.63 21.00 1.59
N PHE A 331 2.56 20.08 1.77
CA PHE A 331 3.99 20.36 1.66
C PHE A 331 4.44 20.06 0.22
N ALA A 332 4.70 21.12 -0.54
CA ALA A 332 5.08 21.05 -1.95
C ALA A 332 6.60 20.83 -2.17
N SER A 333 7.38 20.96 -1.11
CA SER A 333 8.79 20.54 -1.08
C SER A 333 8.90 19.14 -0.47
N PRO A 334 9.90 18.34 -0.86
CA PRO A 334 10.20 17.08 -0.19
C PRO A 334 10.30 17.27 1.33
N PRO A 335 9.64 16.44 2.14
CA PRO A 335 9.66 16.54 3.60
C PRO A 335 11.06 16.69 4.22
N THR A 336 12.08 16.02 3.69
CA THR A 336 13.48 16.15 4.17
C THR A 336 14.10 17.52 3.89
N GLN A 337 13.60 18.25 2.90
CA GLN A 337 14.04 19.62 2.62
C GLN A 337 13.46 20.62 3.64
N LEU A 338 12.27 20.34 4.16
CA LEU A 338 11.59 21.18 5.15
C LEU A 338 12.07 20.89 6.56
N LEU A 339 12.13 19.61 6.92
CA LEU A 339 12.42 19.13 8.26
C LEU A 339 13.83 18.53 8.31
N GLY A 340 14.78 19.29 8.83
CA GLY A 340 16.17 18.86 9.02
C GLY A 340 16.37 17.91 10.21
N GLY A 341 15.40 17.85 11.12
CA GLY A 341 15.45 16.89 12.23
C GLY A 341 14.39 17.14 13.30
N ILE A 342 14.40 16.27 14.31
CA ILE A 342 13.58 16.39 15.50
C ILE A 342 14.49 16.84 16.65
N ARG A 343 14.18 17.98 17.26
CA ARG A 343 15.01 18.63 18.29
C ARG A 343 15.19 17.75 19.52
N SER A 344 14.13 17.07 19.95
CA SER A 344 14.16 16.16 21.10
C SER A 344 14.66 14.78 20.69
N LEU A 345 15.82 14.37 21.20
CA LEU A 345 16.38 13.03 20.97
C LEU A 345 15.41 11.91 21.40
N LYS A 346 14.71 12.10 22.53
CA LYS A 346 13.71 11.13 23.02
C LYS A 346 12.57 10.95 22.01
N LYS A 347 12.10 12.05 21.40
CA LYS A 347 11.05 12.03 20.37
C LYS A 347 11.59 11.40 19.08
N ALA A 348 12.78 11.78 18.65
CA ALA A 348 13.44 11.20 17.47
C ALA A 348 13.59 9.67 17.57
N LEU A 349 14.06 9.16 18.72
CA LEU A 349 14.18 7.73 18.97
C LEU A 349 12.82 7.02 18.99
N ALA A 350 11.78 7.65 19.55
CA ALA A 350 10.44 7.09 19.55
C ALA A 350 9.86 6.95 18.13
N PHE A 351 10.05 7.95 17.27
CA PHE A 351 9.67 7.85 15.86
C PHE A 351 10.43 6.72 15.15
N ARG A 352 11.76 6.65 15.32
CA ARG A 352 12.57 5.59 14.71
C ARG A 352 12.11 4.19 15.14
N GLU A 353 11.84 4.00 16.42
CA GLU A 353 11.38 2.72 16.97
C GLU A 353 10.04 2.26 16.38
N VAL A 354 9.11 3.20 16.15
CA VAL A 354 7.78 2.89 15.62
C VAL A 354 7.82 2.73 14.10
N LEU A 355 8.37 3.72 13.39
CA LEU A 355 8.30 3.80 11.93
C LEU A 355 9.19 2.77 11.23
N SER A 356 10.33 2.38 11.82
CA SER A 356 11.22 1.34 11.24
C SER A 356 10.57 -0.06 11.16
N LYS A 357 9.49 -0.29 11.92
CA LYS A 357 8.75 -1.56 11.93
C LYS A 357 7.64 -1.63 10.89
N LEU A 358 7.28 -0.50 10.27
CA LEU A 358 6.22 -0.43 9.27
C LEU A 358 6.59 -1.15 7.98
N PRO A 359 7.80 -0.98 7.40
CA PRO A 359 8.05 -1.55 6.09
C PRO A 359 8.04 -3.08 6.10
N VAL A 360 7.61 -3.68 4.99
CA VAL A 360 7.64 -5.12 4.79
C VAL A 360 9.01 -5.60 4.27
N GLU A 361 9.18 -6.91 4.20
CA GLU A 361 10.25 -7.49 3.39
C GLU A 361 9.79 -7.59 1.93
N TRP A 362 10.55 -6.99 1.03
CA TRP A 362 10.35 -7.15 -0.40
C TRP A 362 10.81 -8.54 -0.86
N CYS A 363 9.97 -9.18 -1.67
CA CYS A 363 10.16 -10.54 -2.18
C CYS A 363 9.62 -10.65 -3.63
N CYS A 364 10.25 -11.41 -4.52
CA CYS A 364 11.57 -12.05 -4.39
C CYS A 364 12.36 -12.01 -5.70
N ARG A 365 13.69 -12.01 -5.58
CA ARG A 365 14.58 -12.27 -6.72
C ARG A 365 14.35 -13.69 -7.26
N PRO A 366 14.39 -13.91 -8.59
CA PRO A 366 14.37 -15.25 -9.16
C PRO A 366 15.57 -16.09 -8.74
N ASP A 367 15.39 -17.41 -8.61
CA ASP A 367 16.45 -18.35 -8.23
C ASP A 367 17.66 -18.28 -9.16
N VAL A 368 17.42 -18.03 -10.45
CA VAL A 368 18.48 -17.89 -11.46
C VAL A 368 19.35 -16.66 -11.22
N VAL A 369 18.78 -15.58 -10.67
CA VAL A 369 19.50 -14.35 -10.32
C VAL A 369 20.31 -14.58 -9.06
N VAL A 370 19.70 -15.18 -8.02
CA VAL A 370 20.38 -15.49 -6.76
C VAL A 370 21.57 -16.43 -6.97
N LYS A 371 21.45 -17.42 -7.87
CA LYS A 371 22.56 -18.31 -8.22
C LYS A 371 23.70 -17.60 -8.96
N ALA A 372 23.39 -16.59 -9.76
CA ALA A 372 24.38 -15.78 -10.45
C ALA A 372 25.05 -14.73 -9.52
N HIS A 373 24.33 -14.31 -8.48
CA HIS A 373 24.71 -13.27 -7.52
C HIS A 373 24.48 -13.74 -6.07
N PRO A 374 25.28 -14.71 -5.58
CA PRO A 374 25.07 -15.34 -4.26
C PRO A 374 25.21 -14.36 -3.07
N GLU A 375 25.81 -13.20 -3.28
CA GLU A 375 25.90 -12.10 -2.32
C GLU A 375 24.58 -11.37 -2.08
N LEU A 376 23.64 -11.48 -3.03
CA LEU A 376 22.36 -10.78 -2.96
C LEU A 376 21.32 -11.61 -2.21
N PRO A 377 20.63 -11.04 -1.22
CA PRO A 377 19.62 -11.78 -0.49
C PRO A 377 18.36 -11.98 -1.34
N LEU A 378 17.73 -13.15 -1.20
CA LEU A 378 16.48 -13.48 -1.88
C LEU A 378 15.34 -12.50 -1.52
N ARG A 379 15.27 -12.13 -0.23
CA ARG A 379 14.34 -11.17 0.34
C ARG A 379 15.10 -9.95 0.85
N HIS A 380 14.51 -8.78 0.73
CA HIS A 380 15.14 -7.53 1.18
C HIS A 380 14.22 -6.78 2.13
N ARG A 381 14.68 -6.52 3.35
CA ARG A 381 13.92 -5.69 4.29
C ARG A 381 13.89 -4.25 3.76
N LEU A 382 12.71 -3.73 3.46
CA LEU A 382 12.57 -2.31 3.11
C LEU A 382 12.93 -1.46 4.33
N VAL A 383 13.62 -0.34 4.09
CA VAL A 383 14.13 0.53 5.16
C VAL A 383 13.42 1.88 5.07
N MET A 384 12.86 2.30 6.21
CA MET A 384 12.22 3.60 6.41
C MET A 384 12.92 4.27 7.59
N GLU A 385 13.90 5.09 7.27
CA GLU A 385 14.74 5.78 8.24
C GLU A 385 14.86 7.27 7.90
N PRO A 386 15.10 8.13 8.89
CA PRO A 386 15.37 9.53 8.62
C PRO A 386 16.65 9.65 7.78
N ARG A 387 16.61 10.51 6.76
CA ARG A 387 17.81 10.93 6.06
C ARG A 387 18.69 11.66 7.06
N MET A 388 19.85 11.09 7.40
CA MET A 388 20.85 11.81 8.19
C MET A 388 21.33 12.97 7.33
N GLY A 389 21.20 14.20 7.84
CA GLY A 389 21.75 15.39 7.18
C GLY A 389 23.24 15.16 6.89
N SER A 390 23.64 15.45 5.65
CA SER A 390 25.04 15.45 5.22
C SER A 390 25.81 16.60 5.85
#